data_AF-A0A4U0P743-F1
#
_entry.id   AF-A0A4U0P743-F1
#
_cell.length_a   1.000
_cell.length_b   1.000
_cell.length_c   1.000
_cell.angle_alpha   90.00
_cell.angle_beta   90.00
_cell.angle_gamma   90.00
#
_symmetry.space_group_name_H-M   'P 1'
#
loop_
_entity.id
_entity.type
_entity.pdbx_description
1 polymer ?
#
loop_
_entity_poly.entity_id
_entity_poly.type
_entity_poly.pdbx_seq_one_letter_code
_entity_poly.pdbx_strand_id
1 'polypeptide(L)'
;MVTFIRKGLLLFIVALSFVTCGKEQIQEELETLLPEYAKGATIKTGQNQVKLSFMIAEGISACEVFWNKRQESIKIDIGTDRNKTIEQVIEHLPEGNYTFEIITTDERNLTSGLVLSTQVYGEKYIETLSNRTVRELGFFYNEEPYIDWAASSTTEVGIDLFYTTVDNEERKIRIDKADRKSVLPDYKPNTAIQYLTRYLPEKASLDTFSSRTVVIPPPTYYASSVGRIISGSGMVSHVYSHSFTALSESVSYASVRFENRSKQPLSIYILRADLKDPKVKISALMPNNRTNFGLQTVRAMIEARHNSGETILAGTNADFFDWEPVSGVPWGPIFVNGNVIKNTAKNPGITYFAIKKDGTPSIGGFSSLPVANHADMQDLVGGGVRLIAQGKMLPFQDLEKHPRTVVGYTKDRVVYILVIDGRQSSHSVGMTYSELAQIMFSIGVEEAINLDGGGSSTMVVKNNNAFGIVNKHSDASPRAVANGLGISLKN
;
A
#
# COMPACT_ATOMS: atom_id res chain seq x y z
N MET A 1 -46.84 5.33 46.05
CA MET A 1 -45.80 4.40 46.56
C MET A 1 -46.28 2.98 46.23
N VAL A 2 -45.74 2.41 45.15
CA VAL A 2 -45.73 0.98 44.73
C VAL A 2 -47.09 0.22 44.80
N THR A 3 -47.95 0.23 43.78
CA THR A 3 -47.96 -0.47 42.47
C THR A 3 -47.95 -2.01 42.52
N PHE A 4 -49.17 -2.53 42.33
CA PHE A 4 -49.68 -3.79 41.81
C PHE A 4 -48.75 -4.91 41.29
N ILE A 5 -49.21 -6.12 41.62
CA ILE A 5 -48.67 -7.47 41.46
C ILE A 5 -48.62 -7.94 39.98
N ARG A 6 -47.56 -8.72 39.68
CA ARG A 6 -47.21 -9.38 38.41
C ARG A 6 -48.27 -10.38 37.90
N LYS A 7 -48.41 -10.44 36.57
CA LYS A 7 -49.15 -11.46 35.79
C LYS A 7 -48.38 -12.79 35.69
N GLY A 8 -49.18 -13.85 35.58
CA GLY A 8 -48.90 -15.29 35.49
C GLY A 8 -47.64 -15.74 34.76
N LEU A 9 -46.92 -16.63 35.44
CA LEU A 9 -45.95 -17.58 34.88
C LEU A 9 -46.63 -18.96 34.83
N LEU A 10 -46.43 -19.66 33.72
CA LEU A 10 -46.63 -21.09 33.55
C LEU A 10 -46.07 -21.87 34.76
N LEU A 11 -46.77 -22.91 35.22
CA LEU A 11 -46.26 -24.29 35.19
C LEU A 11 -47.26 -25.27 35.85
N PHE A 12 -47.28 -26.48 35.28
CA PHE A 12 -47.54 -27.78 35.92
C PHE A 12 -48.87 -28.00 36.64
N ILE A 13 -49.71 -28.85 36.05
CA ILE A 13 -50.63 -29.67 36.83
C ILE A 13 -50.02 -31.07 36.96
N VAL A 14 -49.62 -31.35 38.19
CA VAL A 14 -49.24 -32.64 38.75
C VAL A 14 -50.47 -33.54 38.84
N ALA A 15 -50.30 -34.79 38.46
CA ALA A 15 -51.27 -35.86 38.63
C ALA A 15 -51.50 -36.18 40.12
N LEU A 16 -52.76 -36.28 40.54
CA LEU A 16 -53.14 -37.09 41.69
C LEU A 16 -54.27 -38.03 41.26
N SER A 17 -53.93 -39.32 41.32
CA SER A 17 -54.71 -40.50 40.99
C SER A 17 -55.86 -40.74 41.98
N PHE A 18 -57.08 -40.85 41.45
CA PHE A 18 -58.12 -41.69 42.05
C PHE A 18 -58.44 -42.83 41.08
N VAL A 19 -58.30 -44.04 41.61
CA VAL A 19 -58.50 -45.33 40.96
C VAL A 19 -59.97 -45.47 40.53
N THR A 20 -60.22 -45.60 39.22
CA THR A 20 -61.19 -46.56 38.64
C THR A 20 -60.72 -46.91 37.23
N CYS A 21 -60.32 -48.16 37.03
CA CYS A 21 -59.72 -48.65 35.78
C CYS A 21 -60.85 -48.94 34.77
N GLY A 22 -60.93 -48.13 33.72
CA GLY A 22 -61.97 -48.22 32.69
C GLY A 22 -61.86 -47.11 31.64
N LYS A 23 -60.63 -46.74 31.25
CA LYS A 23 -60.32 -45.72 30.23
C LYS A 23 -58.91 -45.92 29.66
N GLU A 24 -58.61 -47.12 29.17
CA GLU A 24 -57.36 -47.34 28.41
C GLU A 24 -57.55 -47.29 26.89
N GLN A 25 -58.76 -46.99 26.40
CA GLN A 25 -59.05 -47.11 24.96
C GLN A 25 -59.39 -45.79 24.24
N ILE A 26 -59.22 -44.61 24.87
CA ILE A 26 -59.62 -43.31 24.27
C ILE A 26 -58.50 -42.26 24.29
N GLN A 27 -57.34 -42.53 24.91
CA GLN A 27 -56.22 -41.56 24.95
C GLN A 27 -55.10 -41.87 23.93
N GLU A 28 -55.11 -43.07 23.32
CA GLU A 28 -54.05 -43.53 22.39
C GLU A 28 -54.34 -43.25 20.90
N GLU A 29 -55.52 -42.75 20.53
CA GLU A 29 -55.88 -42.48 19.12
C GLU A 29 -55.70 -41.01 18.66
N LEU A 30 -55.29 -40.08 19.53
CA LEU A 30 -55.09 -38.67 19.14
C LEU A 30 -53.64 -38.25 18.91
N GLU A 31 -52.67 -39.12 19.18
CA GLU A 31 -51.24 -38.91 18.91
C GLU A 31 -50.74 -39.83 17.77
N THR A 32 -51.57 -40.11 16.76
CA THR A 32 -51.01 -40.43 15.44
C THR A 32 -50.26 -39.19 14.96
N LEU A 33 -48.95 -39.20 15.21
CA LEU A 33 -47.92 -38.33 14.65
C LEU A 33 -48.40 -37.76 13.31
N LEU A 34 -48.71 -36.46 13.25
CA LEU A 34 -48.79 -35.78 11.96
C LEU A 34 -47.40 -35.98 11.33
N PRO A 35 -47.28 -36.79 10.27
CA PRO A 35 -46.02 -36.91 9.58
C PRO A 35 -45.63 -35.52 9.05
N GLU A 36 -44.36 -35.16 9.17
CA GLU A 36 -43.82 -34.06 8.37
C GLU A 36 -43.92 -34.47 6.90
N TYR A 37 -44.91 -33.93 6.21
CA TYR A 37 -45.18 -34.25 4.81
C TYR A 37 -44.36 -33.39 3.83
N ALA A 38 -43.85 -32.25 4.29
CA ALA A 38 -42.78 -31.52 3.62
C ALA A 38 -41.44 -31.91 4.25
N LYS A 39 -40.50 -32.40 3.43
CA LYS A 39 -39.20 -32.92 3.90
C LYS A 39 -38.03 -32.14 3.31
N GLY A 40 -36.96 -32.04 4.10
CA GLY A 40 -35.69 -31.42 3.66
C GLY A 40 -35.84 -29.95 3.25
N ALA A 41 -36.81 -29.24 3.84
CA ALA A 41 -37.11 -27.89 3.40
C ALA A 41 -36.00 -26.91 3.76
N THR A 42 -35.63 -26.09 2.79
CA THR A 42 -34.64 -25.02 2.93
C THR A 42 -35.20 -23.73 2.38
N ILE A 43 -34.72 -22.61 2.92
CA ILE A 43 -35.05 -21.27 2.45
C ILE A 43 -33.75 -20.54 2.12
N LYS A 44 -33.76 -19.87 0.98
CA LYS A 44 -32.71 -18.94 0.56
C LYS A 44 -33.30 -17.57 0.31
N THR A 45 -32.59 -16.53 0.70
CA THR A 45 -33.07 -15.14 0.61
C THR A 45 -32.33 -14.34 -0.45
N GLY A 46 -33.03 -13.43 -1.12
CA GLY A 46 -32.47 -12.57 -2.15
C GLY A 46 -32.92 -11.12 -2.01
N GLN A 47 -32.66 -10.33 -3.04
CA GLN A 47 -33.13 -8.96 -3.14
C GLN A 47 -34.62 -8.96 -3.44
N ASN A 48 -35.44 -8.60 -2.44
CA ASN A 48 -36.89 -8.57 -2.53
C ASN A 48 -37.53 -9.91 -2.95
N GLN A 49 -36.88 -11.02 -2.61
CA GLN A 49 -37.33 -12.36 -2.97
C GLN A 49 -36.86 -13.43 -1.99
N VAL A 50 -37.53 -14.59 -2.01
CA VAL A 50 -37.06 -15.82 -1.38
C VAL A 50 -37.21 -17.00 -2.33
N LYS A 51 -36.37 -18.02 -2.15
CA LYS A 51 -36.51 -19.33 -2.79
C LYS A 51 -36.67 -20.39 -1.72
N LEU A 52 -37.79 -21.10 -1.77
CA LEU A 52 -38.07 -22.27 -0.96
C LEU A 52 -37.71 -23.52 -1.75
N SER A 53 -37.11 -24.51 -1.09
CA SER A 53 -36.80 -25.80 -1.70
C SER A 53 -37.14 -26.93 -0.76
N PHE A 54 -38.04 -27.83 -1.16
CA PHE A 54 -38.56 -28.92 -0.31
C PHE A 54 -39.08 -30.08 -1.16
N MET A 55 -39.20 -31.27 -0.56
CA MET A 55 -39.87 -32.42 -1.17
C MET A 55 -41.22 -32.66 -0.51
N ILE A 56 -42.16 -33.21 -1.27
CA ILE A 56 -43.51 -33.55 -0.79
C ILE A 56 -43.66 -35.07 -0.73
N ALA A 57 -44.14 -35.57 0.40
CA ALA A 57 -44.38 -36.99 0.63
C ALA A 57 -45.54 -37.54 -0.24
N GLU A 58 -45.59 -38.86 -0.40
CA GLU A 58 -46.75 -39.55 -0.98
C GLU A 58 -48.02 -39.32 -0.15
N GLY A 59 -49.19 -39.40 -0.80
CA GLY A 59 -50.50 -39.20 -0.17
C GLY A 59 -50.94 -37.73 0.00
N ILE A 60 -50.11 -36.77 -0.42
CA ILE A 60 -50.46 -35.34 -0.40
C ILE A 60 -51.22 -34.96 -1.68
N SER A 61 -52.38 -34.34 -1.48
CA SER A 61 -53.30 -33.89 -2.52
C SER A 61 -53.17 -32.40 -2.84
N ALA A 62 -52.71 -31.59 -1.89
CA ALA A 62 -52.48 -30.15 -2.08
C ALA A 62 -51.32 -29.62 -1.21
N CYS A 63 -50.65 -28.58 -1.70
CA CYS A 63 -49.64 -27.83 -0.96
C CYS A 63 -49.80 -26.34 -1.23
N GLU A 64 -49.78 -25.53 -0.17
CA GLU A 64 -49.88 -24.08 -0.25
C GLU A 64 -48.91 -23.44 0.75
N VAL A 65 -48.19 -22.43 0.29
CA VAL A 65 -47.24 -21.68 1.13
C VAL A 65 -47.89 -20.37 1.54
N PHE A 66 -47.94 -20.10 2.84
CA PHE A 66 -48.49 -18.88 3.41
C PHE A 66 -47.41 -18.01 4.01
N TRP A 67 -47.60 -16.69 3.98
CA TRP A 67 -46.80 -15.73 4.74
C TRP A 67 -47.66 -14.59 5.29
N ASN A 68 -47.05 -13.66 6.01
CA ASN A 68 -47.73 -12.51 6.61
C ASN A 68 -48.95 -12.90 7.46
N LYS A 69 -48.78 -13.91 8.32
CA LYS A 69 -49.85 -14.48 9.18
C LYS A 69 -51.03 -15.01 8.35
N ARG A 70 -50.70 -15.71 7.25
CA ARG A 70 -51.64 -16.32 6.29
C ARG A 70 -52.56 -15.33 5.58
N GLN A 71 -52.15 -14.07 5.47
CA GLN A 71 -52.86 -13.06 4.67
C GLN A 71 -52.52 -13.17 3.17
N GLU A 72 -51.36 -13.76 2.87
CA GLU A 72 -50.90 -13.99 1.51
C GLU A 72 -50.47 -15.45 1.36
N SER A 73 -50.67 -15.99 0.15
CA SER A 73 -50.35 -17.37 -0.15
C SER A 73 -50.04 -17.62 -1.62
N ILE A 74 -49.38 -18.75 -1.88
CA ILE A 74 -49.17 -19.29 -3.22
C ILE A 74 -49.41 -20.80 -3.21
N LYS A 75 -50.27 -21.25 -4.12
CA LYS A 75 -50.50 -22.68 -4.34
C LYS A 75 -49.32 -23.28 -5.10
N ILE A 76 -48.86 -24.43 -4.62
CA ILE A 76 -47.71 -25.12 -5.19
C ILE A 76 -48.20 -26.23 -6.11
N ASP A 77 -47.69 -26.25 -7.32
CA ASP A 77 -47.85 -27.41 -8.20
C ASP A 77 -46.96 -28.55 -7.71
N ILE A 78 -47.58 -29.54 -7.09
CA ILE A 78 -46.89 -30.71 -6.53
C ILE A 78 -46.56 -31.77 -7.59
N GLY A 79 -47.06 -31.64 -8.83
CA GLY A 79 -46.85 -32.61 -9.91
C GLY A 79 -47.22 -34.05 -9.55
N THR A 80 -46.71 -35.02 -10.31
CA THR A 80 -46.90 -36.47 -10.07
C THR A 80 -45.63 -37.18 -9.59
N ASP A 81 -44.44 -36.63 -9.85
CA ASP A 81 -43.16 -37.20 -9.43
C ASP A 81 -42.82 -36.78 -8.00
N ARG A 82 -42.90 -37.72 -7.06
CA ARG A 82 -42.68 -37.52 -5.63
C ARG A 82 -41.21 -37.56 -5.21
N ASN A 83 -40.31 -37.89 -6.13
CA ASN A 83 -38.86 -37.85 -5.89
C ASN A 83 -38.24 -36.50 -6.27
N LYS A 84 -39.02 -35.58 -6.85
CA LYS A 84 -38.55 -34.28 -7.31
C LYS A 84 -38.59 -33.24 -6.18
N THR A 85 -37.48 -32.53 -5.99
CA THR A 85 -37.44 -31.32 -5.16
C THR A 85 -38.23 -30.20 -5.85
N ILE A 86 -39.19 -29.63 -5.13
CA ILE A 86 -39.92 -28.44 -5.53
C ILE A 86 -39.05 -27.22 -5.22
N GLU A 87 -38.93 -26.33 -6.18
CA GLU A 87 -38.25 -25.04 -6.03
C GLU A 87 -39.22 -23.90 -6.33
N GLN A 88 -39.66 -23.19 -5.29
CA GLN A 88 -40.61 -22.08 -5.42
C GLN A 88 -39.90 -20.76 -5.12
N VAL A 89 -39.93 -19.82 -6.06
CA VAL A 89 -39.48 -18.44 -5.85
C VAL A 89 -40.70 -17.56 -5.55
N ILE A 90 -40.59 -16.72 -4.53
CA ILE A 90 -41.59 -15.70 -4.19
C ILE A 90 -40.89 -14.35 -4.34
N GLU A 91 -41.29 -13.59 -5.36
CA GLU A 91 -40.70 -12.29 -5.73
C GLU A 91 -41.52 -11.13 -5.15
N HIS A 92 -41.02 -9.91 -5.33
CA HIS A 92 -41.68 -8.66 -4.93
C HIS A 92 -41.99 -8.53 -3.43
N LEU A 93 -41.21 -9.20 -2.58
CA LEU A 93 -41.32 -9.12 -1.13
C LEU A 93 -40.63 -7.83 -0.63
N PRO A 94 -41.34 -6.91 0.03
CA PRO A 94 -40.70 -5.78 0.70
C PRO A 94 -39.62 -6.25 1.69
N GLU A 95 -38.54 -5.49 1.81
CA GLU A 95 -37.46 -5.82 2.76
C GLU A 95 -37.98 -5.95 4.20
N GLY A 96 -37.62 -7.04 4.87
CA GLY A 96 -38.11 -7.33 6.22
C GLY A 96 -37.95 -8.79 6.63
N ASN A 97 -38.42 -9.13 7.82
CA ASN A 97 -38.40 -10.50 8.33
C ASN A 97 -39.70 -11.21 7.96
N TYR A 98 -39.58 -12.38 7.35
CA TYR A 98 -40.72 -13.20 6.94
C TYR A 98 -40.70 -14.55 7.63
N THR A 99 -41.90 -15.06 7.86
CA THR A 99 -42.15 -16.45 8.26
C THR A 99 -43.08 -17.05 7.23
N PHE A 100 -42.62 -18.15 6.62
CA PHE A 100 -43.33 -18.91 5.62
C PHE A 100 -43.82 -20.21 6.26
N GLU A 101 -45.10 -20.52 6.06
CA GLU A 101 -45.73 -21.77 6.49
C GLU A 101 -46.04 -22.60 5.24
N ILE A 102 -45.36 -23.71 5.06
CA ILE A 102 -45.67 -24.71 4.03
C ILE A 102 -46.75 -25.61 4.61
N ILE A 103 -47.98 -25.49 4.11
CA ILE A 103 -49.11 -26.28 4.55
C ILE A 103 -49.42 -27.32 3.48
N THR A 104 -49.42 -28.59 3.88
CA THR A 104 -49.76 -29.73 3.01
C THR A 104 -51.06 -30.36 3.48
N THR A 105 -51.89 -30.79 2.54
CA THR A 105 -53.17 -31.45 2.80
C THR A 105 -53.19 -32.83 2.14
N ASP A 106 -53.61 -33.85 2.87
CA ASP A 106 -53.77 -35.21 2.33
C ASP A 106 -55.14 -35.45 1.67
N GLU A 107 -55.39 -36.66 1.16
CA GLU A 107 -56.68 -37.02 0.55
C GLU A 107 -57.85 -37.06 1.57
N ARG A 108 -57.56 -37.08 2.87
CA ARG A 108 -58.55 -37.10 3.96
C ARG A 108 -58.82 -35.70 4.54
N ASN A 109 -58.28 -34.66 3.92
CA ASN A 109 -58.30 -33.27 4.39
C ASN A 109 -57.57 -33.01 5.71
N LEU A 110 -56.64 -33.88 6.11
CA LEU A 110 -55.75 -33.61 7.25
C LEU A 110 -54.60 -32.71 6.79
N THR A 111 -54.25 -31.73 7.63
CA THR A 111 -53.21 -30.74 7.33
C THR A 111 -52.00 -30.89 8.24
N SER A 112 -50.81 -30.66 7.69
CA SER A 112 -49.55 -30.56 8.42
C SER A 112 -48.81 -29.31 7.94
N GLY A 113 -48.05 -28.68 8.84
CA GLY A 113 -47.38 -27.41 8.57
C GLY A 113 -45.91 -27.44 8.94
N LEU A 114 -45.08 -26.90 8.05
CA LEU A 114 -43.65 -26.67 8.29
C LEU A 114 -43.36 -25.17 8.20
N VAL A 115 -42.61 -24.65 9.17
CA VAL A 115 -42.32 -23.21 9.29
C VAL A 115 -40.86 -22.92 8.97
N LEU A 116 -40.63 -21.93 8.11
CA LEU A 116 -39.31 -21.41 7.76
C LEU A 116 -39.29 -19.89 7.94
N SER A 117 -38.22 -19.36 8.52
CA SER A 117 -38.07 -17.91 8.72
C SER A 117 -36.80 -17.42 8.04
N THR A 118 -36.86 -16.22 7.45
CA THR A 118 -35.70 -15.57 6.82
C THR A 118 -35.87 -14.06 6.83
N GLN A 119 -34.75 -13.33 6.70
CA GLN A 119 -34.76 -11.92 6.38
C GLN A 119 -34.70 -11.76 4.86
N VAL A 120 -35.63 -11.01 4.27
CA VAL A 120 -35.58 -10.54 2.87
C VAL A 120 -34.80 -9.23 2.85
N TYR A 121 -33.81 -9.13 1.96
CA TYR A 121 -32.94 -7.96 1.83
C TYR A 121 -33.42 -7.04 0.70
N GLY A 122 -33.05 -5.76 0.77
CA GLY A 122 -33.46 -4.75 -0.20
C GLY A 122 -32.61 -3.49 -0.11
N GLU A 123 -33.18 -2.35 -0.53
CA GLU A 123 -32.45 -1.09 -0.62
C GLU A 123 -31.92 -0.60 0.74
N LYS A 124 -32.63 -0.83 1.86
CA LYS A 124 -32.15 -0.39 3.18
C LYS A 124 -30.89 -1.15 3.58
N TYR A 125 -30.83 -2.46 3.32
CA TYR A 125 -29.61 -3.23 3.50
C TYR A 125 -28.47 -2.70 2.64
N ILE A 126 -28.73 -2.44 1.35
CA ILE A 126 -27.72 -1.88 0.42
C ILE A 126 -27.18 -0.53 0.92
N GLU A 127 -28.04 0.34 1.46
CA GLU A 127 -27.64 1.63 2.04
C GLU A 127 -26.72 1.50 3.26
N THR A 128 -26.75 0.36 3.97
CA THR A 128 -25.82 0.10 5.08
C THR A 128 -24.44 -0.38 4.62
N LEU A 129 -24.29 -0.81 3.36
CA LEU A 129 -23.05 -1.37 2.85
C LEU A 129 -22.00 -0.28 2.61
N SER A 130 -20.85 -0.45 3.26
CA SER A 130 -19.68 0.41 3.06
C SER A 130 -18.71 -0.22 2.07
N ASN A 131 -17.84 0.59 1.47
CA ASN A 131 -16.76 0.06 0.65
C ASN A 131 -15.58 -0.39 1.51
N ARG A 132 -14.86 -1.45 1.08
CA ARG A 132 -13.59 -1.83 1.69
C ARG A 132 -12.61 -0.66 1.59
N THR A 133 -12.01 -0.32 2.72
CA THR A 133 -11.09 0.81 2.81
C THR A 133 -9.82 0.60 1.97
N VAL A 134 -9.47 1.60 1.17
CA VAL A 134 -8.15 1.72 0.54
C VAL A 134 -7.14 2.18 1.60
N ARG A 135 -6.07 1.42 1.78
CA ARG A 135 -4.95 1.77 2.67
C ARG A 135 -3.93 2.64 1.96
N GLU A 136 -3.59 2.29 0.72
CA GLU A 136 -2.55 2.96 -0.05
C GLU A 136 -2.87 2.90 -1.55
N LEU A 137 -2.51 3.97 -2.26
CA LEU A 137 -2.49 4.04 -3.71
C LEU A 137 -1.03 4.13 -4.16
N GLY A 138 -0.52 3.06 -4.78
CA GLY A 138 0.84 3.00 -5.30
C GLY A 138 0.88 3.38 -6.77
N PHE A 139 1.01 4.66 -7.08
CA PHE A 139 1.12 5.17 -8.45
C PHE A 139 2.49 5.80 -8.63
N PHE A 140 3.43 5.02 -9.17
CA PHE A 140 4.81 5.45 -9.34
C PHE A 140 5.25 5.40 -10.80
N TYR A 141 6.08 6.36 -11.21
CA TYR A 141 6.65 6.35 -12.56
C TYR A 141 7.49 5.08 -12.77
N ASN A 142 7.29 4.42 -13.91
CA ASN A 142 7.98 3.18 -14.32
C ASN A 142 7.73 1.97 -13.40
N GLU A 143 6.71 2.01 -12.54
CA GLU A 143 6.26 0.85 -11.75
C GLU A 143 4.78 0.57 -12.07
N GLU A 144 4.38 -0.69 -11.96
CA GLU A 144 2.99 -1.08 -12.17
C GLU A 144 2.10 -0.52 -11.04
N PRO A 145 1.03 0.24 -11.36
CA PRO A 145 0.19 0.82 -10.33
C PRO A 145 -0.53 -0.23 -9.49
N TYR A 146 -0.74 0.05 -8.21
CA TYR A 146 -1.47 -0.84 -7.32
C TYR A 146 -2.34 -0.11 -6.30
N ILE A 147 -3.29 -0.86 -5.74
CA ILE A 147 -4.10 -0.47 -4.59
C ILE A 147 -3.86 -1.48 -3.45
N ASP A 148 -3.52 -0.98 -2.26
CA ASP A 148 -3.48 -1.77 -1.03
C ASP A 148 -4.82 -1.63 -0.30
N TRP A 149 -5.40 -2.76 0.08
CA TRP A 149 -6.73 -2.88 0.65
C TRP A 149 -6.68 -3.28 2.12
N ALA A 150 -7.65 -2.77 2.89
CA ALA A 150 -7.81 -3.14 4.28
C ALA A 150 -8.27 -4.60 4.48
N ALA A 151 -8.42 -4.93 5.78
CA ALA A 151 -9.29 -5.97 6.31
C ALA A 151 -10.56 -6.20 5.46
N SER A 152 -10.84 -7.39 4.93
CA SER A 152 -12.17 -7.70 4.39
C SER A 152 -13.12 -7.94 5.55
N SER A 153 -14.38 -7.55 5.42
CA SER A 153 -15.37 -7.91 6.44
C SER A 153 -15.79 -9.39 6.33
N THR A 154 -16.57 -9.88 7.30
CA THR A 154 -17.00 -11.29 7.35
C THR A 154 -17.97 -11.68 6.23
N THR A 155 -18.85 -10.77 5.83
CA THR A 155 -19.87 -10.96 4.79
C THR A 155 -19.38 -10.53 3.42
N GLU A 156 -18.19 -9.95 3.33
CA GLU A 156 -17.62 -9.52 2.07
C GLU A 156 -17.12 -10.71 1.24
N VAL A 157 -17.43 -10.66 -0.07
CA VAL A 157 -16.99 -11.68 -1.04
C VAL A 157 -15.99 -11.15 -2.06
N GLY A 158 -15.75 -9.84 -2.12
CA GLY A 158 -14.72 -9.24 -2.97
C GLY A 158 -15.07 -7.83 -3.43
N ILE A 159 -14.30 -7.32 -4.39
CA ILE A 159 -14.46 -5.98 -4.97
C ILE A 159 -14.58 -6.10 -6.49
N ASP A 160 -15.50 -5.35 -7.09
CA ASP A 160 -15.45 -5.04 -8.53
C ASP A 160 -14.75 -3.69 -8.70
N LEU A 161 -13.58 -3.68 -9.35
CA LEU A 161 -12.77 -2.50 -9.65
C LEU A 161 -12.81 -2.21 -11.16
N PHE A 162 -12.94 -0.94 -11.52
CA PHE A 162 -13.03 -0.44 -12.88
C PHE A 162 -12.01 0.68 -13.09
N TYR A 163 -11.27 0.63 -14.20
CA TYR A 163 -10.31 1.67 -14.56
C TYR A 163 -10.11 1.76 -16.06
N THR A 164 -9.59 2.90 -16.54
CA THR A 164 -9.29 3.11 -17.96
C THR A 164 -7.87 2.63 -18.28
N THR A 165 -7.72 1.87 -19.37
CA THR A 165 -6.43 1.40 -19.87
C THR A 165 -5.81 2.40 -20.85
N VAL A 166 -4.50 2.27 -21.13
CA VAL A 166 -3.76 3.15 -22.06
C VAL A 166 -4.38 3.18 -23.46
N ASP A 167 -5.05 2.10 -23.86
CA ASP A 167 -5.78 1.99 -25.13
C ASP A 167 -7.16 2.69 -25.11
N ASN A 168 -7.52 3.33 -24.00
CA ASN A 168 -8.81 3.98 -23.73
C ASN A 168 -9.99 3.02 -23.52
N GLU A 169 -9.73 1.76 -23.21
CA GLU A 169 -10.77 0.79 -22.88
C GLU A 169 -11.03 0.76 -21.36
N GLU A 170 -12.30 0.58 -20.96
CA GLU A 170 -12.65 0.30 -19.58
C GLU A 170 -12.31 -1.16 -19.25
N ARG A 171 -11.51 -1.36 -18.20
CA ARG A 171 -11.16 -2.68 -17.70
C ARG A 171 -11.80 -2.90 -16.34
N LYS A 172 -12.51 -4.03 -16.21
CA LYS A 172 -13.07 -4.51 -14.94
C LYS A 172 -12.22 -5.66 -14.40
N ILE A 173 -11.81 -5.58 -13.13
CA ILE A 173 -11.18 -6.70 -12.42
C ILE A 173 -11.98 -7.07 -11.16
N ARG A 174 -12.02 -8.36 -10.84
CA ARG A 174 -12.58 -8.89 -9.59
C ARG A 174 -11.44 -9.18 -8.63
N ILE A 175 -11.52 -8.62 -7.44
CA ILE A 175 -10.54 -8.79 -6.36
C ILE A 175 -11.15 -9.74 -5.33
N ASP A 176 -10.40 -10.78 -4.95
CA ASP A 176 -10.89 -11.76 -3.98
C ASP A 176 -10.98 -11.15 -2.57
N LYS A 177 -11.80 -11.75 -1.70
CA LYS A 177 -11.88 -11.32 -0.31
C LYS A 177 -10.54 -11.45 0.44
N ALA A 178 -9.73 -12.45 0.08
CA ALA A 178 -8.42 -12.71 0.68
C ALA A 178 -7.35 -11.72 0.21
N ASP A 179 -7.50 -11.14 -0.98
CA ASP A 179 -6.50 -10.26 -1.57
C ASP A 179 -6.41 -8.93 -0.81
N ARG A 180 -5.17 -8.58 -0.44
CA ARG A 180 -4.84 -7.30 0.21
C ARG A 180 -4.22 -6.30 -0.75
N LYS A 181 -3.90 -6.71 -1.97
CA LYS A 181 -3.24 -5.85 -2.96
C LYS A 181 -3.73 -6.22 -4.35
N SER A 182 -3.97 -5.21 -5.18
CA SER A 182 -4.38 -5.40 -6.58
C SER A 182 -3.53 -4.50 -7.47
N VAL A 183 -2.98 -5.07 -8.54
CA VAL A 183 -2.26 -4.34 -9.57
C VAL A 183 -3.22 -3.89 -10.68
N LEU A 184 -2.89 -2.79 -11.34
CA LEU A 184 -3.67 -2.20 -12.43
C LEU A 184 -2.83 -2.17 -13.71
N PRO A 185 -2.68 -3.33 -14.38
CA PRO A 185 -1.94 -3.42 -15.64
C PRO A 185 -2.52 -2.48 -16.67
N ASP A 186 -1.63 -1.84 -17.44
CA ASP A 186 -1.97 -0.92 -18.54
C ASP A 186 -2.85 0.27 -18.12
N TYR A 187 -2.91 0.63 -16.84
CA TYR A 187 -3.72 1.75 -16.38
C TYR A 187 -3.27 3.07 -17.04
N LYS A 188 -4.25 3.85 -17.53
CA LYS A 188 -4.03 5.14 -18.18
C LYS A 188 -3.84 6.24 -17.14
N PRO A 189 -2.67 6.92 -17.11
CA PRO A 189 -2.44 8.03 -16.21
C PRO A 189 -3.50 9.14 -16.32
N ASN A 190 -3.77 9.81 -15.19
CA ASN A 190 -4.75 10.89 -15.07
C ASN A 190 -6.22 10.51 -15.34
N THR A 191 -6.59 9.25 -15.15
CA THR A 191 -7.99 8.80 -15.23
C THR A 191 -8.54 8.41 -13.85
N ALA A 192 -9.85 8.53 -13.63
CA ALA A 192 -10.44 8.12 -12.36
C ALA A 192 -10.52 6.58 -12.26
N ILE A 193 -10.51 6.06 -11.04
CA ILE A 193 -10.74 4.63 -10.77
C ILE A 193 -12.06 4.51 -10.01
N GLN A 194 -12.86 3.49 -10.31
CA GLN A 194 -14.12 3.25 -9.62
C GLN A 194 -14.12 1.87 -9.00
N TYR A 195 -14.74 1.71 -7.83
CA TYR A 195 -14.94 0.39 -7.26
C TYR A 195 -16.20 0.30 -6.40
N LEU A 196 -16.67 -0.93 -6.24
CA LEU A 196 -17.71 -1.27 -5.29
C LEU A 196 -17.35 -2.58 -4.58
N THR A 197 -17.82 -2.74 -3.35
CA THR A 197 -17.58 -3.92 -2.52
C THR A 197 -18.80 -4.82 -2.56
N ARG A 198 -18.57 -6.12 -2.73
CA ARG A 198 -19.62 -7.13 -2.88
C ARG A 198 -19.78 -7.92 -1.59
N TYR A 199 -21.03 -8.18 -1.24
CA TYR A 199 -21.44 -8.78 0.02
C TYR A 199 -22.39 -9.95 -0.21
N LEU A 200 -22.19 -10.98 0.61
CA LEU A 200 -23.13 -12.05 0.82
C LEU A 200 -23.60 -11.96 2.28
N PRO A 201 -24.83 -11.45 2.56
CA PRO A 201 -25.29 -11.18 3.92
C PRO A 201 -25.23 -12.41 4.81
N GLU A 202 -25.55 -13.57 4.22
CA GLU A 202 -25.48 -14.86 4.87
C GLU A 202 -25.26 -15.98 3.84
N LYS A 203 -24.80 -17.14 4.30
CA LYS A 203 -24.49 -18.29 3.43
C LYS A 203 -25.70 -18.76 2.61
N ALA A 204 -26.91 -18.55 3.12
CA ALA A 204 -28.17 -18.93 2.47
C ALA A 204 -28.69 -17.86 1.50
N SER A 205 -27.92 -16.82 1.16
CA SER A 205 -28.38 -15.81 0.23
C SER A 205 -28.26 -16.27 -1.24
N LEU A 206 -29.28 -15.97 -2.05
CA LEU A 206 -29.35 -16.16 -3.49
C LEU A 206 -28.50 -15.13 -4.24
N ASP A 207 -28.50 -13.89 -3.72
CA ASP A 207 -27.98 -12.73 -4.42
C ASP A 207 -26.72 -12.19 -3.73
N THR A 208 -25.85 -11.60 -4.54
CA THR A 208 -24.71 -10.84 -4.03
C THR A 208 -25.03 -9.36 -4.12
N PHE A 209 -25.04 -8.70 -2.97
CA PHE A 209 -25.31 -7.27 -2.85
C PHE A 209 -24.04 -6.47 -3.07
N SER A 210 -24.18 -5.22 -3.48
CA SER A 210 -23.06 -4.32 -3.74
C SER A 210 -23.27 -3.01 -3.01
N SER A 211 -22.20 -2.47 -2.42
CA SER A 211 -22.22 -1.09 -1.95
C SER A 211 -22.37 -0.11 -3.11
N ARG A 212 -22.63 1.16 -2.80
CA ARG A 212 -22.56 2.24 -3.80
C ARG A 212 -21.14 2.34 -4.38
N THR A 213 -21.04 2.65 -5.67
CA THR A 213 -19.75 2.89 -6.33
C THR A 213 -19.04 4.09 -5.70
N VAL A 214 -17.75 3.91 -5.41
CA VAL A 214 -16.83 4.98 -5.02
C VAL A 214 -15.95 5.34 -6.20
N VAL A 215 -15.73 6.65 -6.39
CA VAL A 215 -14.80 7.19 -7.38
C VAL A 215 -13.54 7.65 -6.66
N ILE A 216 -12.41 7.02 -6.98
CA ILE A 216 -11.08 7.51 -6.64
C ILE A 216 -10.71 8.52 -7.74
N PRO A 217 -10.45 9.80 -7.40
CA PRO A 217 -10.05 10.79 -8.38
C PRO A 217 -8.72 10.37 -9.04
N PRO A 218 -8.37 10.93 -10.21
CA PRO A 218 -7.11 10.64 -10.88
C PRO A 218 -5.90 10.62 -9.93
N PRO A 219 -5.27 9.45 -9.71
CA PRO A 219 -4.15 9.35 -8.80
C PRO A 219 -2.95 10.15 -9.30
N THR A 220 -2.26 10.80 -8.35
CA THR A 220 -1.00 11.49 -8.63
C THR A 220 0.14 10.48 -8.75
N TYR A 221 0.93 10.58 -9.82
CA TYR A 221 2.13 9.77 -10.00
C TYR A 221 3.33 10.40 -9.29
N TYR A 222 3.98 9.62 -8.44
CA TYR A 222 5.23 10.01 -7.80
C TYR A 222 6.42 9.26 -8.37
N ALA A 223 7.63 9.77 -8.25
CA ALA A 223 8.79 8.88 -8.29
C ALA A 223 8.64 7.89 -7.12
N SER A 224 8.99 6.61 -7.26
CA SER A 224 8.75 5.65 -6.16
C SER A 224 9.46 6.04 -4.86
N SER A 225 10.65 6.65 -4.96
CA SER A 225 11.32 7.28 -3.83
C SER A 225 10.51 8.40 -3.19
N VAL A 226 9.94 9.32 -3.99
CA VAL A 226 9.07 10.40 -3.50
C VAL A 226 7.81 9.86 -2.85
N GLY A 227 7.17 8.88 -3.47
CA GLY A 227 5.98 8.21 -2.93
C GLY A 227 6.24 7.58 -1.57
N ARG A 228 7.33 6.80 -1.45
CA ARG A 228 7.76 6.19 -0.19
C ARG A 228 8.16 7.22 0.87
N ILE A 229 8.73 8.36 0.47
CA ILE A 229 8.96 9.47 1.40
C ILE A 229 7.64 10.00 1.93
N ILE A 230 6.64 10.21 1.06
CA ILE A 230 5.34 10.76 1.45
C ILE A 230 4.59 9.80 2.38
N SER A 231 4.49 8.52 2.02
CA SER A 231 3.71 7.54 2.78
C SER A 231 4.48 6.93 3.95
N GLY A 232 5.77 6.66 3.78
CA GLY A 232 6.58 5.84 4.69
C GLY A 232 7.44 6.61 5.68
N SER A 233 7.79 7.88 5.43
CA SER A 233 8.61 8.63 6.37
C SER A 233 7.85 9.02 7.64
N GLY A 234 6.52 9.15 7.57
CA GLY A 234 5.72 9.74 8.64
C GLY A 234 5.95 11.25 8.83
N MET A 235 6.79 11.90 8.01
CA MET A 235 7.14 13.31 8.15
C MET A 235 6.22 14.25 7.36
N VAL A 236 5.69 13.79 6.24
CA VAL A 236 4.97 14.62 5.26
C VAL A 236 3.55 14.90 5.74
N SER A 237 3.19 16.18 5.82
CA SER A 237 1.81 16.63 6.10
C SER A 237 1.09 17.10 4.84
N HIS A 238 1.78 17.79 3.93
CA HIS A 238 1.20 18.30 2.70
C HIS A 238 2.28 18.44 1.63
N VAL A 239 2.02 17.99 0.40
CA VAL A 239 2.96 18.12 -0.72
C VAL A 239 2.64 19.38 -1.50
N TYR A 240 3.60 20.30 -1.62
CA TYR A 240 3.45 21.52 -2.42
C TYR A 240 3.72 21.25 -3.90
N SER A 241 4.76 20.47 -4.20
CA SER A 241 5.11 20.09 -5.57
C SER A 241 6.02 18.87 -5.60
N HIS A 242 6.07 18.19 -6.74
CA HIS A 242 7.05 17.16 -7.03
C HIS A 242 7.38 17.14 -8.52
N SER A 243 8.51 16.52 -8.89
CA SER A 243 8.88 16.28 -10.28
C SER A 243 9.62 14.96 -10.43
N PHE A 244 9.64 14.43 -11.65
CA PHE A 244 10.39 13.23 -12.01
C PHE A 244 10.98 13.40 -13.41
N THR A 245 12.18 12.89 -13.61
CA THR A 245 12.86 12.86 -14.91
C THR A 245 13.66 11.56 -14.99
N ALA A 246 13.33 10.71 -15.97
CA ALA A 246 14.19 9.59 -16.33
C ALA A 246 15.41 10.15 -17.10
N LEU A 247 16.61 9.95 -16.55
CA LEU A 247 17.87 10.34 -17.21
C LEU A 247 18.39 9.20 -18.11
N SER A 248 18.01 7.97 -17.78
CA SER A 248 18.11 6.75 -18.58
C SER A 248 17.11 5.71 -18.04
N GLU A 249 17.11 4.49 -18.57
CA GLU A 249 16.29 3.38 -18.03
C GLU A 249 16.62 3.09 -16.55
N SER A 250 17.90 3.19 -16.17
CA SER A 250 18.40 2.78 -14.85
C SER A 250 18.77 3.95 -13.92
N VAL A 251 18.66 5.19 -14.41
CA VAL A 251 19.01 6.40 -13.66
C VAL A 251 17.89 7.42 -13.75
N SER A 252 17.45 7.92 -12.61
CA SER A 252 16.38 8.93 -12.55
C SER A 252 16.68 10.03 -11.54
N TYR A 253 16.14 11.21 -11.83
CA TYR A 253 16.08 12.35 -10.94
C TYR A 253 14.62 12.58 -10.50
N ALA A 254 14.42 12.96 -9.25
CA ALA A 254 13.14 13.41 -8.74
C ALA A 254 13.32 14.57 -7.76
N SER A 255 12.28 15.39 -7.60
CA SER A 255 12.22 16.36 -6.51
C SER A 255 10.87 16.31 -5.81
N VAL A 256 10.86 16.70 -4.54
CA VAL A 256 9.64 16.89 -3.75
C VAL A 256 9.81 18.08 -2.81
N ARG A 257 8.83 18.97 -2.82
CA ARG A 257 8.69 20.07 -1.86
C ARG A 257 7.42 19.84 -1.05
N PHE A 258 7.55 19.84 0.27
CA PHE A 258 6.44 19.53 1.16
C PHE A 258 6.51 20.31 2.48
N GLU A 259 5.38 20.34 3.18
CA GLU A 259 5.24 20.78 4.56
C GLU A 259 5.33 19.56 5.49
N ASN A 260 6.20 19.62 6.50
CA ASN A 260 6.26 18.58 7.52
C ASN A 260 5.13 18.72 8.57
N ARG A 261 4.98 17.74 9.46
CA ARG A 261 3.97 17.78 10.54
C ARG A 261 4.12 18.96 11.51
N SER A 262 5.30 19.58 11.57
CA SER A 262 5.58 20.79 12.35
C SER A 262 5.37 22.08 11.55
N LYS A 263 4.70 22.04 10.39
CA LYS A 263 4.40 23.20 9.54
C LYS A 263 5.63 23.90 8.97
N GLN A 264 6.71 23.17 8.76
CA GLN A 264 7.94 23.69 8.17
C GLN A 264 8.11 23.20 6.72
N PRO A 265 8.51 24.08 5.78
CA PRO A 265 8.75 23.68 4.41
C PRO A 265 10.09 22.94 4.26
N LEU A 266 10.11 21.94 3.39
CA LEU A 266 11.28 21.14 3.02
C LEU A 266 11.32 20.92 1.51
N SER A 267 12.51 20.97 0.93
CA SER A 267 12.76 20.62 -0.48
C SER A 267 13.85 19.56 -0.56
N ILE A 268 13.54 18.43 -1.19
CA ILE A 268 14.44 17.28 -1.37
C ILE A 268 14.58 16.98 -2.86
N TYR A 269 15.81 16.70 -3.26
CA TYR A 269 16.21 16.33 -4.62
C TYR A 269 16.87 14.96 -4.54
N ILE A 270 16.45 14.04 -5.40
CA ILE A 270 16.75 12.61 -5.29
C ILE A 270 17.34 12.12 -6.61
N LEU A 271 18.57 11.65 -6.57
CA LEU A 271 19.14 10.81 -7.62
C LEU A 271 19.00 9.35 -7.23
N ARG A 272 18.50 8.54 -8.17
CA ARG A 272 18.41 7.08 -8.06
C ARG A 272 19.23 6.47 -9.19
N ALA A 273 20.08 5.50 -8.85
CA ALA A 273 20.87 4.72 -9.81
C ALA A 273 20.76 3.23 -9.48
N ASP A 274 20.28 2.42 -10.44
CA ASP A 274 20.20 0.97 -10.29
C ASP A 274 21.50 0.31 -10.79
N LEU A 275 22.35 -0.15 -9.85
CA LEU A 275 23.63 -0.77 -10.20
C LEU A 275 23.51 -2.24 -10.63
N LYS A 276 22.30 -2.80 -10.71
CA LYS A 276 22.11 -4.08 -11.41
C LYS A 276 22.31 -3.93 -12.91
N ASP A 277 22.09 -2.72 -13.44
CA ASP A 277 22.47 -2.39 -14.81
C ASP A 277 23.99 -2.16 -14.87
N PRO A 278 24.76 -3.02 -15.55
CA PRO A 278 26.21 -2.92 -15.60
C PRO A 278 26.73 -1.68 -16.35
N LYS A 279 25.86 -0.97 -17.10
CA LYS A 279 26.18 0.28 -17.78
C LYS A 279 26.25 1.45 -16.79
N VAL A 280 25.51 1.40 -15.68
CA VAL A 280 25.53 2.48 -14.69
C VAL A 280 26.86 2.49 -13.96
N LYS A 281 27.49 3.66 -13.90
CA LYS A 281 28.72 3.90 -13.15
C LYS A 281 28.52 5.07 -12.19
N ILE A 282 29.02 4.94 -10.97
CA ILE A 282 29.17 6.05 -10.03
C ILE A 282 30.66 6.26 -9.79
N SER A 283 31.15 7.44 -10.12
CA SER A 283 32.57 7.80 -10.13
C SER A 283 32.88 8.86 -9.08
N ALA A 284 34.04 8.78 -8.45
CA ALA A 284 34.58 9.89 -7.66
C ALA A 284 35.03 11.01 -8.63
N LEU A 285 34.62 12.24 -8.34
CA LEU A 285 34.96 13.44 -9.10
C LEU A 285 36.01 14.25 -8.36
N MET A 286 36.99 14.74 -9.12
CA MET A 286 38.05 15.60 -8.63
C MET A 286 38.06 16.93 -9.39
N PRO A 287 38.52 18.03 -8.76
CA PRO A 287 38.72 19.31 -9.40
C PRO A 287 39.52 19.19 -10.70
N ASN A 288 38.99 19.78 -11.77
CA ASN A 288 39.52 19.78 -13.13
C ASN A 288 39.75 18.38 -13.72
N ASN A 289 39.14 17.34 -13.14
CA ASN A 289 39.42 15.95 -13.46
C ASN A 289 40.91 15.56 -13.30
N ARG A 290 41.58 16.10 -12.28
CA ARG A 290 43.00 15.85 -11.97
C ARG A 290 43.16 15.09 -10.65
N THR A 291 44.39 14.73 -10.29
CA THR A 291 44.71 14.05 -9.02
C THR A 291 45.15 15.01 -7.91
N ASN A 292 45.54 16.25 -8.26
CA ASN A 292 45.88 17.29 -7.29
C ASN A 292 44.62 17.77 -6.53
N PHE A 293 44.78 18.03 -5.23
CA PHE A 293 43.74 18.67 -4.42
C PHE A 293 43.54 20.12 -4.84
N GLY A 294 42.30 20.60 -4.66
CA GLY A 294 41.86 21.93 -5.04
C GLY A 294 40.38 22.07 -4.79
N LEU A 295 39.80 23.20 -5.22
CA LEU A 295 38.36 23.43 -5.11
C LEU A 295 37.79 23.74 -6.48
N GLN A 296 36.62 23.17 -6.78
CA GLN A 296 35.86 23.47 -7.98
C GLN A 296 34.37 23.28 -7.70
N THR A 297 33.50 24.03 -8.38
CA THR A 297 32.05 23.79 -8.27
C THR A 297 31.70 22.40 -8.80
N VAL A 298 30.68 21.76 -8.22
CA VAL A 298 30.21 20.43 -8.65
C VAL A 298 29.91 20.40 -10.15
N ARG A 299 29.25 21.43 -10.65
CA ARG A 299 28.94 21.58 -12.08
C ARG A 299 30.21 21.55 -12.94
N ALA A 300 31.23 22.32 -12.58
CA ALA A 300 32.45 22.39 -13.38
C ALA A 300 33.28 21.09 -13.28
N MET A 301 33.24 20.36 -12.16
CA MET A 301 33.83 19.01 -12.07
C MET A 301 33.13 18.03 -13.00
N ILE A 302 31.80 18.06 -13.05
CA ILE A 302 30.99 17.24 -13.95
C ILE A 302 31.29 17.58 -15.40
N GLU A 303 31.32 18.85 -15.77
CA GLU A 303 31.67 19.30 -17.13
C GLU A 303 33.09 18.86 -17.50
N ALA A 304 34.08 19.01 -16.61
CA ALA A 304 35.46 18.56 -16.84
C ALA A 304 35.54 17.04 -17.06
N ARG A 305 34.81 16.24 -16.28
CA ARG A 305 34.76 14.79 -16.48
C ARG A 305 34.01 14.43 -17.76
N HIS A 306 32.91 15.10 -18.07
CA HIS A 306 32.15 14.87 -19.30
C HIS A 306 32.99 15.11 -20.55
N ASN A 307 33.73 16.22 -20.56
CA ASN A 307 34.59 16.61 -21.67
C ASN A 307 35.81 15.69 -21.84
N SER A 308 36.11 14.82 -20.87
CA SER A 308 37.14 13.77 -21.00
C SER A 308 36.65 12.51 -21.73
N GLY A 309 35.37 12.48 -22.14
CA GLY A 309 34.75 11.37 -22.89
C GLY A 309 33.79 10.48 -22.07
N GLU A 310 33.57 10.77 -20.78
CA GLU A 310 32.62 10.03 -19.94
C GLU A 310 31.20 10.63 -20.05
N THR A 311 30.18 9.82 -20.33
CA THR A 311 28.79 10.32 -20.45
C THR A 311 28.16 10.51 -19.07
N ILE A 312 28.45 11.64 -18.41
CA ILE A 312 27.84 11.99 -17.12
C ILE A 312 26.37 12.42 -17.32
N LEU A 313 25.49 11.91 -16.46
CA LEU A 313 24.07 12.24 -16.39
C LEU A 313 23.75 13.20 -15.24
N ALA A 314 24.39 13.02 -14.09
CA ALA A 314 24.14 13.82 -12.89
C ALA A 314 25.30 13.70 -11.90
N GLY A 315 25.29 14.52 -10.84
CA GLY A 315 26.22 14.37 -9.73
C GLY A 315 25.98 15.35 -8.59
N THR A 316 26.72 15.16 -7.50
CA THR A 316 26.66 15.97 -6.28
C THR A 316 28.05 16.27 -5.71
N ASN A 317 28.12 17.12 -4.69
CA ASN A 317 29.30 17.18 -3.82
C ASN A 317 29.45 15.87 -3.01
N ALA A 318 30.62 15.68 -2.40
CA ALA A 318 30.92 14.50 -1.59
C ALA A 318 31.52 14.86 -0.22
N ASP A 319 32.82 14.72 -0.04
CA ASP A 319 33.49 14.73 1.27
C ASP A 319 33.62 16.14 1.87
N PHE A 320 33.82 16.17 3.19
CA PHE A 320 34.25 17.35 3.92
C PHE A 320 35.69 17.71 3.56
N PHE A 321 36.09 18.96 3.79
CA PHE A 321 37.42 19.44 3.48
C PHE A 321 37.87 20.59 4.39
N ASP A 322 39.17 20.87 4.40
CA ASP A 322 39.71 21.97 5.20
C ASP A 322 39.36 23.33 4.58
N TRP A 323 38.54 24.09 5.31
CA TRP A 323 38.12 25.45 4.96
C TRP A 323 39.05 26.52 5.54
N GLU A 324 39.85 26.21 6.56
CA GLU A 324 40.78 27.17 7.16
C GLU A 324 42.05 26.44 7.67
N PRO A 325 43.22 26.62 7.04
CA PRO A 325 43.40 27.31 5.77
C PRO A 325 42.71 26.55 4.61
N VAL A 326 42.20 27.27 3.61
CA VAL A 326 41.53 26.68 2.44
C VAL A 326 42.53 25.87 1.61
N SER A 327 42.67 24.58 1.89
CA SER A 327 43.61 23.68 1.20
C SER A 327 42.96 22.85 0.09
N GLY A 328 41.63 22.67 0.15
CA GLY A 328 40.89 21.77 -0.74
C GLY A 328 41.22 20.29 -0.53
N VAL A 329 41.88 19.93 0.57
CA VAL A 329 42.18 18.53 0.92
C VAL A 329 40.94 17.88 1.55
N PRO A 330 40.42 16.78 0.98
CA PRO A 330 39.31 16.03 1.59
C PRO A 330 39.70 15.44 2.95
N TRP A 331 38.76 15.44 3.89
CA TRP A 331 38.98 14.88 5.22
C TRP A 331 39.18 13.38 5.18
N GLY A 332 38.43 12.69 4.33
CA GLY A 332 38.50 11.26 4.14
C GLY A 332 39.35 10.79 2.98
N PRO A 333 39.36 9.47 2.75
CA PRO A 333 40.04 8.86 1.63
C PRO A 333 39.41 9.25 0.28
N ILE A 334 40.20 9.18 -0.78
CA ILE A 334 39.70 9.33 -2.16
C ILE A 334 40.43 8.41 -3.12
N PHE A 335 39.65 7.60 -3.82
CA PHE A 335 40.12 6.62 -4.80
C PHE A 335 39.37 6.91 -6.10
N VAL A 336 40.09 6.98 -7.21
CA VAL A 336 39.54 7.35 -8.51
C VAL A 336 39.99 6.34 -9.54
N ASN A 337 39.04 5.69 -10.21
CA ASN A 337 39.31 4.68 -11.23
C ASN A 337 40.31 3.57 -10.80
N GLY A 338 40.20 3.10 -9.55
CA GLY A 338 41.06 2.07 -8.96
C GLY A 338 42.39 2.59 -8.41
N ASN A 339 42.71 3.87 -8.60
CA ASN A 339 43.92 4.49 -8.10
C ASN A 339 43.67 5.17 -6.74
N VAL A 340 44.57 4.93 -5.79
CA VAL A 340 44.55 5.56 -4.47
C VAL A 340 45.14 6.97 -4.57
N ILE A 341 44.30 8.00 -4.41
CA ILE A 341 44.74 9.40 -4.38
C ILE A 341 45.05 9.83 -2.95
N LYS A 342 44.23 9.39 -1.98
CA LYS A 342 44.43 9.58 -0.55
C LYS A 342 43.89 8.39 0.23
N ASN A 343 44.69 7.82 1.13
CA ASN A 343 44.32 6.68 1.98
C ASN A 343 44.36 7.01 3.48
N THR A 344 44.22 8.28 3.83
CA THR A 344 44.20 8.75 5.22
C THR A 344 42.87 9.41 5.54
N ALA A 345 42.52 9.44 6.82
CA ALA A 345 41.36 10.17 7.34
C ALA A 345 41.81 11.20 8.37
N LYS A 346 41.12 12.35 8.41
CA LYS A 346 41.41 13.44 9.37
C LYS A 346 41.18 13.01 10.83
N ASN A 347 40.26 12.09 11.06
CA ASN A 347 40.01 11.50 12.38
C ASN A 347 39.41 10.08 12.22
N PRO A 348 39.41 9.25 13.28
CA PRO A 348 38.95 7.86 13.21
C PRO A 348 37.46 7.66 12.86
N GLY A 349 36.64 8.71 13.00
CA GLY A 349 35.19 8.68 12.78
C GLY A 349 34.76 8.93 11.33
N ILE A 350 35.70 9.19 10.41
CA ILE A 350 35.41 9.39 9.00
C ILE A 350 34.87 8.09 8.38
N THR A 351 33.78 8.23 7.63
CA THR A 351 33.18 7.13 6.86
C THR A 351 33.62 7.19 5.39
N TYR A 352 33.23 6.18 4.62
CA TYR A 352 33.39 6.17 3.18
C TYR A 352 32.14 5.64 2.48
N PHE A 353 31.93 6.12 1.25
CA PHE A 353 31.09 5.47 0.24
C PHE A 353 32.00 5.04 -0.91
N ALA A 354 31.83 3.81 -1.38
CA ALA A 354 32.62 3.26 -2.45
C ALA A 354 31.77 2.47 -3.44
N ILE A 355 32.26 2.43 -4.69
CA ILE A 355 31.92 1.40 -5.67
C ILE A 355 33.13 0.48 -5.78
N LYS A 356 32.92 -0.83 -5.65
CA LYS A 356 33.95 -1.85 -5.85
C LYS A 356 34.14 -2.14 -7.33
N LYS A 357 35.26 -2.81 -7.67
CA LYS A 357 35.57 -3.26 -9.03
C LYS A 357 34.54 -4.23 -9.61
N ASP A 358 33.85 -4.98 -8.76
CA ASP A 358 32.73 -5.86 -9.16
C ASP A 358 31.41 -5.09 -9.39
N GLY A 359 31.41 -3.77 -9.22
CA GLY A 359 30.24 -2.89 -9.38
C GLY A 359 29.34 -2.79 -8.15
N THR A 360 29.65 -3.49 -7.06
CA THR A 360 28.84 -3.42 -5.83
C THR A 360 29.16 -2.17 -5.00
N PRO A 361 28.15 -1.52 -4.40
CA PRO A 361 28.39 -0.40 -3.49
C PRO A 361 28.84 -0.88 -2.11
N SER A 362 29.58 -0.05 -1.37
CA SER A 362 30.04 -0.31 -0.01
C SER A 362 30.06 0.96 0.82
N ILE A 363 29.65 0.85 2.09
CA ILE A 363 29.69 1.92 3.08
C ILE A 363 30.31 1.37 4.37
N GLY A 364 31.13 2.18 5.04
CA GLY A 364 31.68 1.82 6.34
C GLY A 364 32.48 2.95 6.99
N GLY A 365 33.00 2.68 8.18
CA GLY A 365 34.04 3.52 8.80
C GLY A 365 35.38 3.26 8.13
N PHE A 366 36.11 4.30 7.73
CA PHE A 366 37.39 4.13 7.03
C PHE A 366 38.45 3.47 7.93
N SER A 367 38.44 3.79 9.23
CA SER A 367 39.30 3.15 10.23
C SER A 367 39.08 1.63 10.35
N SER A 368 37.92 1.13 9.89
CA SER A 368 37.56 -0.28 9.88
C SER A 368 37.74 -0.95 8.51
N LEU A 369 38.21 -0.23 7.49
CA LEU A 369 38.47 -0.79 6.16
C LEU A 369 39.89 -1.40 6.13
N PRO A 370 40.04 -2.73 5.97
CA PRO A 370 41.36 -3.34 5.86
C PRO A 370 42.10 -2.84 4.62
N VAL A 371 43.40 -2.58 4.75
CA VAL A 371 44.26 -2.13 3.64
C VAL A 371 44.22 -3.10 2.45
N ALA A 372 44.12 -4.41 2.71
CA ALA A 372 44.00 -5.43 1.66
C ALA A 372 42.77 -5.20 0.76
N ASN A 373 41.67 -4.68 1.33
CA ASN A 373 40.43 -4.42 0.60
C ASN A 373 40.48 -3.13 -0.23
N HIS A 374 41.54 -2.31 -0.10
CA HIS A 374 41.72 -1.11 -0.93
C HIS A 374 41.84 -1.48 -2.41
N ALA A 375 42.45 -2.63 -2.71
CA ALA A 375 42.62 -3.12 -4.08
C ALA A 375 41.29 -3.46 -4.77
N ASP A 376 40.22 -3.68 -4.01
CA ASP A 376 38.87 -3.99 -4.52
C ASP A 376 38.06 -2.74 -4.86
N MET A 377 38.51 -1.56 -4.44
CA MET A 377 37.78 -0.31 -4.61
C MET A 377 38.04 0.27 -6.01
N GLN A 378 36.96 0.57 -6.74
CA GLN A 378 37.01 1.24 -8.04
C GLN A 378 36.95 2.76 -7.87
N ASP A 379 35.99 3.24 -7.10
CA ASP A 379 35.85 4.65 -6.76
C ASP A 379 35.44 4.75 -5.30
N LEU A 380 36.02 5.69 -4.57
CA LEU A 380 35.76 5.86 -3.14
C LEU A 380 35.86 7.34 -2.78
N VAL A 381 34.90 7.83 -1.98
CA VAL A 381 34.92 9.16 -1.36
C VAL A 381 34.71 9.04 0.14
N GLY A 382 35.31 9.95 0.89
CA GLY A 382 35.04 10.12 2.32
C GLY A 382 33.66 10.70 2.58
N GLY A 383 33.24 10.60 3.85
CA GLY A 383 32.04 11.24 4.35
C GLY A 383 32.06 11.43 5.86
N GLY A 384 30.95 11.91 6.39
CA GLY A 384 30.76 12.22 7.79
C GLY A 384 30.18 11.04 8.57
N VAL A 385 29.08 11.28 9.28
CA VAL A 385 28.45 10.27 10.14
C VAL A 385 27.73 9.18 9.32
N ARG A 386 27.74 7.94 9.82
CA ARG A 386 26.94 6.83 9.28
C ARG A 386 25.53 6.92 9.85
N LEU A 387 24.52 7.02 8.99
CA LEU A 387 23.13 7.23 9.39
C LEU A 387 22.36 5.92 9.56
N ILE A 388 22.65 4.94 8.69
CA ILE A 388 22.01 3.63 8.68
C ILE A 388 23.11 2.59 8.53
N ALA A 389 23.04 1.53 9.34
CA ALA A 389 23.93 0.39 9.28
C ALA A 389 23.12 -0.91 9.40
N GLN A 390 23.35 -1.86 8.50
CA GLN A 390 22.74 -3.18 8.52
C GLN A 390 21.20 -3.11 8.63
N GLY A 391 20.58 -2.20 7.87
CA GLY A 391 19.13 -2.02 7.87
C GLY A 391 18.57 -1.44 9.18
N LYS A 392 19.40 -0.77 10.00
CA LYS A 392 18.96 -0.09 11.23
C LYS A 392 19.42 1.37 11.23
N MET A 393 18.49 2.27 11.54
CA MET A 393 18.82 3.68 11.77
C MET A 393 19.68 3.81 13.03
N LEU A 394 20.77 4.56 12.93
CA LEU A 394 21.59 4.91 14.10
C LEU A 394 21.00 6.12 14.82
N PRO A 395 21.08 6.17 16.16
CA PRO A 395 20.49 7.25 16.93
C PRO A 395 21.32 8.53 16.84
N PHE A 396 20.66 9.67 16.62
CA PHE A 396 21.26 10.99 16.70
C PHE A 396 20.46 11.91 17.62
N GLN A 397 21.18 12.76 18.35
CA GLN A 397 20.60 13.80 19.21
C GLN A 397 20.82 15.20 18.63
N ASP A 398 21.12 15.30 17.33
CA ASP A 398 21.31 16.59 16.70
C ASP A 398 19.99 17.33 16.58
N LEU A 399 20.00 18.59 17.01
CA LEU A 399 18.83 19.47 16.98
C LEU A 399 18.90 20.46 15.82
N GLU A 400 20.08 20.61 15.21
CA GLU A 400 20.33 21.62 14.19
C GLU A 400 19.93 21.13 12.79
N LYS A 401 19.09 21.92 12.15
CA LYS A 401 18.67 21.72 10.77
C LYS A 401 19.62 22.41 9.81
N HIS A 402 20.11 21.67 8.82
CA HIS A 402 21.01 22.19 7.80
C HIS A 402 20.62 21.68 6.41
N PRO A 403 21.10 22.34 5.34
CA PRO A 403 21.22 21.68 4.05
C PRO A 403 22.11 20.45 4.20
N ARG A 404 21.70 19.33 3.59
CA ARG A 404 22.39 18.04 3.72
C ARG A 404 22.59 17.42 2.34
N THR A 405 23.68 16.68 2.21
CA THR A 405 23.88 15.72 1.12
C THR A 405 24.06 14.36 1.76
N VAL A 406 23.43 13.32 1.21
CA VAL A 406 23.48 11.96 1.75
C VAL A 406 23.56 10.96 0.63
N VAL A 407 24.32 9.89 0.83
CA VAL A 407 24.37 8.74 -0.08
C VAL A 407 24.10 7.47 0.68
N GLY A 408 23.36 6.55 0.05
CA GLY A 408 23.13 5.22 0.58
C GLY A 408 22.63 4.26 -0.47
N TYR A 409 22.54 2.98 -0.12
CA TYR A 409 22.07 1.95 -1.04
C TYR A 409 21.12 0.94 -0.39
N THR A 410 20.26 0.37 -1.21
CA THR A 410 19.36 -0.74 -0.83
C THR A 410 20.06 -2.08 -0.97
N LYS A 411 19.48 -3.13 -0.38
CA LYS A 411 19.91 -4.52 -0.56
C LYS A 411 20.05 -4.94 -2.03
N ASP A 412 19.19 -4.39 -2.89
CA ASP A 412 19.14 -4.68 -4.32
C ASP A 412 20.12 -3.85 -5.16
N ARG A 413 21.13 -3.25 -4.53
CA ARG A 413 22.17 -2.42 -5.18
C ARG A 413 21.64 -1.16 -5.88
N VAL A 414 20.50 -0.64 -5.43
CA VAL A 414 20.01 0.68 -5.87
C VAL A 414 20.64 1.74 -4.98
N VAL A 415 21.40 2.66 -5.58
CA VAL A 415 22.02 3.80 -4.88
C VAL A 415 21.08 5.00 -4.95
N TYR A 416 20.91 5.66 -3.80
CA TYR A 416 20.23 6.93 -3.66
C TYR A 416 21.21 8.00 -3.19
N ILE A 417 21.24 9.14 -3.89
CA ILE A 417 21.94 10.36 -3.46
C ILE A 417 20.90 11.46 -3.31
N LEU A 418 20.75 11.99 -2.11
CA LEU A 418 19.80 13.06 -1.82
C LEU A 418 20.53 14.36 -1.49
N VAL A 419 19.99 15.46 -2.00
CA VAL A 419 20.32 16.83 -1.57
C VAL A 419 19.08 17.45 -0.94
N ILE A 420 19.25 18.02 0.24
CA ILE A 420 18.21 18.69 1.02
C ILE A 420 18.60 20.16 1.09
N ASP A 421 17.75 21.05 0.60
CA ASP A 421 17.94 22.49 0.78
C ASP A 421 17.74 22.88 2.25
N GLY A 422 18.30 23.99 2.70
CA GLY A 422 18.14 24.45 4.08
C GLY A 422 18.55 25.91 4.29
N ARG A 423 18.37 26.42 5.51
CA ARG A 423 18.68 27.82 5.90
C ARG A 423 17.88 28.88 5.13
N GLN A 424 16.74 28.49 4.56
CA GLN A 424 15.87 29.37 3.78
C GLN A 424 14.44 29.22 4.30
N SER A 425 14.06 29.99 5.31
CA SER A 425 12.84 29.77 6.12
C SER A 425 11.54 29.63 5.31
N SER A 426 11.41 30.31 4.17
CA SER A 426 10.23 30.24 3.29
C SER A 426 10.29 29.11 2.24
N HIS A 427 11.44 28.48 2.04
CA HIS A 427 11.67 27.48 0.99
C HIS A 427 12.00 26.10 1.54
N SER A 428 13.00 26.01 2.41
CA SER A 428 13.42 24.78 3.07
C SER A 428 14.19 25.08 4.37
N VAL A 429 13.77 24.48 5.48
CA VAL A 429 14.44 24.65 6.78
C VAL A 429 15.68 23.77 6.95
N GLY A 430 15.84 22.73 6.12
CA GLY A 430 16.88 21.72 6.25
C GLY A 430 16.49 20.59 7.20
N MET A 431 17.38 19.63 7.40
CA MET A 431 17.13 18.44 8.21
C MET A 431 18.20 18.18 9.26
N THR A 432 17.77 17.57 10.36
CA THR A 432 18.65 16.87 11.31
C THR A 432 19.12 15.53 10.71
N TYR A 433 20.13 14.89 11.31
CA TYR A 433 20.57 13.55 10.93
C TYR A 433 19.49 12.50 11.21
N SER A 434 18.74 12.64 12.30
CA SER A 434 17.60 11.76 12.59
C SER A 434 16.51 11.84 11.51
N GLU A 435 16.14 13.06 11.08
CA GLU A 435 15.19 13.26 9.98
C GLU A 435 15.74 12.69 8.66
N LEU A 436 17.03 12.89 8.39
CA LEU A 436 17.70 12.39 7.19
C LEU A 436 17.76 10.85 7.15
N ALA A 437 18.06 10.21 8.28
CA ALA A 437 18.04 8.76 8.43
C ALA A 437 16.63 8.19 8.20
N GLN A 438 15.60 8.85 8.73
CA GLN A 438 14.20 8.46 8.55
C GLN A 438 13.77 8.50 7.07
N ILE A 439 14.16 9.54 6.34
CA ILE A 439 13.91 9.66 4.90
C ILE A 439 14.61 8.54 4.13
N MET A 440 15.90 8.33 4.35
CA MET A 440 16.67 7.27 3.68
C MET A 440 16.10 5.88 3.99
N PHE A 441 15.74 5.63 5.24
CA PHE A 441 15.13 4.38 5.67
C PHE A 441 13.78 4.13 4.99
N SER A 442 12.93 5.18 4.86
CA SER A 442 11.62 5.08 4.21
C SER A 442 11.68 4.65 2.75
N ILE A 443 12.77 4.96 2.04
CA ILE A 443 12.98 4.55 0.65
C ILE A 443 13.69 3.19 0.51
N GLY A 444 13.91 2.48 1.62
CA GLY A 444 14.47 1.12 1.66
C GLY A 444 16.00 1.06 1.66
N VAL A 445 16.67 2.15 1.98
CA VAL A 445 18.14 2.16 2.13
C VAL A 445 18.54 1.43 3.41
N GLU A 446 19.50 0.51 3.30
CA GLU A 446 20.02 -0.29 4.42
C GLU A 446 21.38 0.20 4.94
N GLU A 447 22.08 1.00 4.13
CA GLU A 447 23.40 1.55 4.41
C GLU A 447 23.45 2.99 3.92
N ALA A 448 23.74 3.95 4.81
CA ALA A 448 23.76 5.36 4.45
C ALA A 448 24.79 6.16 5.25
N ILE A 449 25.43 7.13 4.61
CA ILE A 449 26.32 8.11 5.24
C ILE A 449 25.93 9.53 4.84
N ASN A 450 26.09 10.45 5.78
CA ASN A 450 26.02 11.87 5.49
C ASN A 450 27.30 12.34 4.78
N LEU A 451 27.13 13.14 3.74
CA LEU A 451 28.19 13.84 3.00
C LEU A 451 28.25 15.32 3.41
N ASP A 452 29.16 16.10 2.83
CA ASP A 452 29.29 17.51 3.18
C ASP A 452 27.99 18.29 2.92
N GLY A 453 27.63 19.13 3.89
CA GLY A 453 26.34 19.80 3.98
C GLY A 453 26.46 21.31 3.76
N GLY A 454 25.46 22.05 4.25
CA GLY A 454 25.49 23.52 4.18
C GLY A 454 25.63 24.04 2.75
N GLY A 455 26.47 25.06 2.57
CA GLY A 455 26.73 25.68 1.26
C GLY A 455 27.35 24.76 0.22
N SER A 456 27.91 23.62 0.63
CA SER A 456 28.46 22.61 -0.27
C SER A 456 27.35 21.79 -0.97
N SER A 457 26.17 21.69 -0.36
CA SER A 457 25.06 20.84 -0.85
C SER A 457 24.59 21.28 -2.23
N THR A 458 24.99 20.53 -3.25
CA THR A 458 24.73 20.87 -4.65
C THR A 458 24.40 19.61 -5.43
N MET A 459 23.29 19.63 -6.17
CA MET A 459 22.94 18.60 -7.16
C MET A 459 22.92 19.20 -8.55
N VAL A 460 23.55 18.50 -9.49
CA VAL A 460 23.62 18.87 -10.90
C VAL A 460 23.04 17.75 -11.73
N VAL A 461 22.19 18.09 -12.69
CA VAL A 461 21.54 17.13 -13.60
C VAL A 461 21.72 17.61 -15.04
N LYS A 462 21.97 16.67 -15.95
CA LYS A 462 22.00 16.92 -17.39
C LYS A 462 20.57 17.07 -17.92
N ASN A 463 20.30 18.18 -18.59
CA ASN A 463 19.03 18.44 -19.29
C ASN A 463 19.35 19.04 -20.66
N ASN A 464 18.82 18.44 -21.74
CA ASN A 464 18.97 18.92 -23.12
C ASN A 464 20.41 19.34 -23.48
N ASN A 465 21.38 18.47 -23.17
CA ASN A 465 22.83 18.65 -23.37
C ASN A 465 23.55 19.67 -22.47
N ALA A 466 22.86 20.34 -21.55
CA ALA A 466 23.48 21.24 -20.57
C ALA A 466 23.42 20.65 -19.15
N PHE A 467 24.39 21.01 -18.31
CA PHE A 467 24.38 20.68 -16.89
C PHE A 467 23.79 21.85 -16.08
N GLY A 468 22.69 21.59 -15.37
CA GLY A 468 22.01 22.56 -14.53
C GLY A 468 22.08 22.18 -13.06
N ILE A 469 22.28 23.17 -12.19
CA ILE A 469 22.06 22.99 -10.74
C ILE A 469 20.56 22.98 -10.52
N VAL A 470 20.06 21.95 -9.85
CA VAL A 470 18.60 21.73 -9.67
C VAL A 470 18.08 22.13 -8.30
N ASN A 471 18.96 22.22 -7.30
CA ASN A 471 18.60 22.61 -5.94
C ASN A 471 18.87 24.10 -5.67
N LYS A 472 18.32 24.63 -4.57
CA LYS A 472 18.55 26.01 -4.16
C LYS A 472 19.64 26.06 -3.09
N HIS A 473 20.86 26.39 -3.49
CA HIS A 473 22.02 26.49 -2.60
C HIS A 473 21.78 27.52 -1.47
N SER A 474 22.41 27.29 -0.30
CA SER A 474 22.24 28.16 0.87
C SER A 474 23.10 29.42 0.84
N ASP A 475 24.22 29.37 0.13
CA ASP A 475 25.15 30.50 -0.01
C ASP A 475 24.67 31.45 -1.13
N ALA A 476 25.34 32.58 -1.34
CA ALA A 476 25.00 33.49 -2.43
C ALA A 476 25.24 32.87 -3.82
N SER A 477 26.24 32.01 -3.93
CA SER A 477 26.62 31.30 -5.16
C SER A 477 26.97 29.84 -4.87
N PRO A 478 26.96 28.95 -5.89
CA PRO A 478 27.39 27.57 -5.71
C PRO A 478 28.84 27.49 -5.20
N ARG A 479 29.05 26.81 -4.08
CA ARG A 479 30.36 26.70 -3.43
C ARG A 479 31.31 25.81 -4.24
N ALA A 480 32.57 26.20 -4.31
CA ALA A 480 33.64 25.33 -4.78
C ALA A 480 33.99 24.31 -3.68
N VAL A 481 33.98 23.02 -4.02
CA VAL A 481 34.16 21.90 -3.08
C VAL A 481 35.35 21.03 -3.49
N ALA A 482 35.84 20.20 -2.57
CA ALA A 482 37.06 19.42 -2.77
C ALA A 482 36.90 18.21 -3.68
N ASN A 483 35.72 17.59 -3.71
CA ASN A 483 35.40 16.45 -4.56
C ASN A 483 33.88 16.28 -4.72
N GLY A 484 33.47 15.31 -5.53
CA GLY A 484 32.07 14.99 -5.78
C GLY A 484 31.83 13.54 -6.18
N LEU A 485 30.57 13.21 -6.41
CA LEU A 485 30.12 11.96 -7.00
C LEU A 485 29.43 12.26 -8.33
N GLY A 486 29.77 11.51 -9.37
CA GLY A 486 29.14 11.61 -10.69
C GLY A 486 28.51 10.28 -11.10
N ILE A 487 27.33 10.34 -11.70
CA ILE A 487 26.62 9.18 -12.26
C ILE A 487 26.73 9.25 -13.78
N SER A 488 27.22 8.19 -14.41
CA SER A 488 27.43 8.08 -15.85
C SER A 488 26.92 6.76 -16.41
N LEU A 489 26.82 6.70 -17.73
CA LEU A 489 26.65 5.45 -18.45
C LEU A 489 27.98 5.08 -19.13
N LYS A 490 28.37 3.81 -19.00
CA LYS A 490 29.41 3.21 -19.82
C LYS A 490 28.93 3.17 -21.27
N ASN A 491 29.82 3.54 -22.18
CA ASN A 491 29.60 3.44 -23.61
C ASN A 491 29.59 1.99 -24.06
#